data_AF-A0A2E5IKJ4-F1
#
_entry.id   AF-A0A2E5IKJ4-F1
#
_cell.length_a   1.000
_cell.length_b   1.000
_cell.length_c   1.000
_cell.angle_alpha   90.00
_cell.angle_beta   90.00
_cell.angle_gamma   90.00
#
_symmetry.space_group_name_H-M   'P 1'
#
loop_
_entity.id
_entity.type
_entity.pdbx_description
1 polymer ?
#
loop_
_entity_poly.entity_id
_entity_poly.type
_entity_poly.pdbx_seq_one_letter_code
_entity_poly.pdbx_strand_id
1 'polypeptide(L)'
;MEFLVSWWLLLILLVGLFFVTGVCFKLKSAVSELKSRIRSQSTRYGQITEQFLPLVEAYPWDSKQFRFLGSPIDGIQFEEDKIVLVEFKSSSSQMSTKQRKIKELVEQGKVEFELIRVG
;
A
#
# COMPACT_ATOMS: atom_id res chain seq x y z
N MET A 1 -19.05 -49.24 30.80
CA MET A 1 -18.77 -47.82 31.16
C MET A 1 -17.75 -47.20 30.21
N GLU A 2 -16.64 -47.87 29.90
CA GLU A 2 -15.60 -47.40 28.95
C GLU A 2 -16.12 -46.87 27.61
N PHE A 3 -17.10 -47.55 26.99
CA PHE A 3 -17.65 -47.14 25.70
C PHE A 3 -18.33 -45.76 25.79
N LEU A 4 -19.15 -45.51 26.81
CA LEU A 4 -19.87 -44.23 26.98
C LEU A 4 -18.90 -43.06 27.21
N VAL A 5 -17.83 -43.29 27.97
CA VAL A 5 -16.80 -42.26 28.22
C VAL A 5 -16.10 -41.84 26.93
N SER A 6 -15.80 -42.80 26.04
CA SER A 6 -15.19 -42.53 24.74
C SER A 6 -16.07 -41.65 23.83
N TRP A 7 -17.38 -41.87 23.81
CA TRP A 7 -18.32 -41.05 23.02
C TRP A 7 -18.42 -39.60 23.53
N TRP A 8 -18.39 -39.40 24.85
CA TRP A 8 -18.37 -38.05 25.42
C TRP A 8 -17.07 -37.30 25.13
N LEU A 9 -15.92 -37.99 25.14
CA LEU A 9 -14.64 -37.40 24.76
C LEU A 9 -14.61 -36.98 23.28
N LEU A 10 -15.15 -37.80 22.38
CA LEU A 10 -15.29 -37.47 20.97
C LEU A 10 -16.19 -36.25 20.75
N LEU A 11 -17.31 -36.17 21.48
CA LEU A 11 -18.24 -35.04 21.40
C LEU A 11 -17.57 -33.73 21.82
N ILE A 12 -16.81 -33.73 22.91
CA ILE A 12 -16.06 -32.56 23.40
C ILE A 12 -15.02 -32.11 22.37
N LEU A 13 -14.30 -33.05 21.76
CA LEU A 13 -13.33 -32.77 20.69
C LEU A 13 -13.99 -32.14 19.46
N LEU A 14 -15.15 -32.65 19.03
CA LEU A 14 -15.90 -32.10 17.90
C LEU A 14 -16.40 -30.68 18.17
N VAL A 15 -16.93 -30.43 19.37
CA VAL A 15 -17.37 -29.09 19.78
C VAL A 15 -16.19 -28.12 19.85
N GLY A 16 -15.05 -28.54 20.38
CA GLY A 16 -13.82 -27.75 20.40
C GLY A 16 -13.34 -27.39 18.98
N LEU A 17 -13.33 -28.36 18.06
CA LEU A 17 -12.96 -28.14 16.66
C LEU A 17 -13.90 -27.15 15.97
N PHE A 18 -15.21 -27.28 16.20
CA PHE A 18 -16.21 -26.35 15.66
C PHE A 18 -15.99 -24.92 16.19
N PHE A 19 -15.68 -24.77 17.47
CA PHE A 19 -15.39 -23.46 18.05
C PHE A 19 -14.13 -22.81 17.44
N VAL A 20 -13.04 -23.58 17.29
CA VAL A 20 -11.78 -23.10 16.68
C VAL A 20 -12.00 -22.68 15.23
N THR A 21 -12.73 -23.47 14.44
CA THR A 21 -13.04 -23.12 13.04
C THR A 21 -13.90 -21.86 12.94
N GLY A 22 -14.87 -21.67 13.83
CA GLY A 22 -15.67 -20.44 13.93
C GLY A 22 -14.82 -19.20 14.26
N VAL A 23 -13.88 -19.31 15.18
CA VAL A 23 -12.93 -18.23 15.52
C VAL A 23 -12.01 -17.92 14.34
N CYS A 24 -11.44 -18.93 13.68
CA CYS A 24 -10.60 -18.77 12.49
C CYS A 24 -11.36 -18.10 11.34
N PHE A 25 -12.64 -18.41 11.15
CA PHE A 25 -13.45 -17.79 10.10
C PHE A 25 -13.70 -16.30 10.37
N LYS A 26 -13.99 -15.93 11.62
CA LYS A 26 -14.14 -14.52 12.04
C LYS A 26 -12.84 -13.73 11.85
N LEU A 27 -11.70 -14.29 12.25
CA LEU A 27 -10.38 -13.69 12.04
C LEU A 27 -10.07 -13.49 10.55
N LYS A 28 -10.34 -14.49 9.71
CA LYS A 28 -10.12 -14.41 8.26
C LYS A 28 -10.99 -13.33 7.61
N SER A 29 -12.24 -13.22 8.04
CA SER A 29 -13.17 -12.17 7.56
C SER A 29 -12.69 -10.77 7.97
N ALA A 30 -12.28 -10.58 9.23
CA ALA A 30 -11.73 -9.32 9.71
C ALA A 30 -10.45 -8.92 8.97
N VAL A 31 -9.57 -9.87 8.67
CA VAL A 31 -8.36 -9.64 7.85
C VAL A 31 -8.70 -9.27 6.41
N SER A 32 -9.71 -9.91 5.81
CA SER A 32 -10.17 -9.58 4.46
C SER A 32 -10.78 -8.18 4.38
N GLU A 33 -11.55 -7.79 5.40
CA GLU A 33 -12.13 -6.45 5.49
C GLU A 33 -11.05 -5.39 5.72
N LEU A 34 -10.06 -5.67 6.58
CA LEU A 34 -8.89 -4.82 6.77
C LEU A 34 -8.10 -4.66 5.46
N LYS A 35 -7.91 -5.76 4.70
CA LYS A 35 -7.28 -5.75 3.38
C LYS A 35 -8.08 -4.94 2.35
N SER A 36 -9.40 -4.95 2.44
CA SER A 36 -10.29 -4.12 1.61
C SER A 36 -10.20 -2.63 1.99
N ARG A 37 -10.15 -2.30 3.29
CA ARG A 37 -9.92 -0.92 3.79
C ARG A 37 -8.52 -0.40 3.47
N ILE A 38 -7.53 -1.28 3.44
CA ILE A 38 -6.19 -0.98 2.92
C ILE A 38 -6.28 -0.66 1.42
N ARG A 39 -7.19 -1.28 0.67
CA ARG A 39 -7.33 -1.08 -0.79
C ARG A 39 -7.96 0.28 -1.16
N SER A 40 -8.68 0.96 -0.27
CA SER A 40 -9.24 2.32 -0.50
C SER A 40 -8.18 3.44 -0.35
N GLN A 41 -6.96 3.15 -0.78
CA GLN A 41 -5.73 3.73 -0.24
C GLN A 41 -5.34 5.11 -0.80
N SER A 42 -6.11 5.74 -1.68
CA SER A 42 -5.74 7.07 -2.21
C SER A 42 -5.72 8.14 -1.12
N THR A 43 -6.67 8.08 -0.18
CA THR A 43 -6.74 9.01 0.95
C THR A 43 -5.65 8.73 2.00
N ARG A 44 -5.30 7.46 2.19
CA ARG A 44 -4.30 7.06 3.20
C ARG A 44 -2.86 7.26 2.72
N TYR A 45 -2.60 7.12 1.42
CA TYR A 45 -1.28 7.45 0.87
C TYR A 45 -0.99 8.95 0.99
N GLY A 46 -1.97 9.83 0.83
CA GLY A 46 -1.82 11.26 1.14
C GLY A 46 -1.46 11.52 2.62
N GLN A 47 -2.12 10.82 3.55
CA GLN A 47 -1.82 10.92 4.98
C GLN A 47 -0.43 10.37 5.35
N ILE A 48 -0.01 9.27 4.72
CA ILE A 48 1.34 8.71 4.89
C ILE A 48 2.37 9.70 4.34
N THR A 49 2.15 10.25 3.15
CA THR A 49 3.03 11.29 2.59
C THR A 49 3.18 12.49 3.53
N GLU A 50 2.08 13.05 4.04
CA GLU A 50 2.11 14.22 4.92
C GLU A 50 2.84 13.94 6.25
N GLN A 51 2.79 12.70 6.76
CA GLN A 51 3.48 12.31 7.98
C GLN A 51 4.95 11.93 7.75
N PHE A 52 5.29 11.39 6.57
CA PHE A 52 6.61 10.86 6.28
C PHE A 52 7.54 11.88 5.59
N LEU A 53 7.03 12.73 4.69
CA LEU A 53 7.86 13.73 4.01
C LEU A 53 8.54 14.72 4.97
N PRO A 54 7.91 15.19 6.06
CA PRO A 54 8.60 16.04 7.04
C PRO A 54 9.82 15.40 7.70
N LEU A 55 9.94 14.07 7.66
CA LEU A 55 11.10 13.33 8.18
C LEU A 55 12.24 13.22 7.16
N VAL A 56 11.98 13.53 5.89
CA VAL A 56 12.99 13.59 4.85
C VAL A 56 13.64 14.97 4.93
N GLU A 57 14.72 15.07 5.72
CA GLU A 57 15.43 16.34 6.00
C GLU A 57 15.82 17.12 4.73
N ALA A 58 15.97 16.44 3.60
CA ALA A 58 16.40 17.02 2.32
C ALA A 58 15.25 17.36 1.36
N TYR A 59 13.97 17.20 1.73
CA TYR A 59 12.86 17.45 0.81
C TYR A 59 12.68 18.97 0.59
N PRO A 60 12.89 19.49 -0.64
CA PRO A 60 13.02 20.94 -0.85
C PRO A 60 11.70 21.65 -1.14
N TRP A 61 10.57 20.94 -1.22
CA TRP A 61 9.27 21.46 -1.65
C TRP A 61 8.18 21.33 -0.58
N ASP A 62 7.03 21.99 -0.80
CA ASP A 62 5.87 21.82 0.08
C ASP A 62 5.28 20.42 -0.09
N SER A 63 5.42 19.60 0.96
CA SER A 63 4.90 18.23 1.02
C SER A 63 3.39 18.12 0.76
N LYS A 64 2.61 19.20 0.99
CA LYS A 64 1.16 19.20 0.73
C LYS A 64 0.82 19.15 -0.77
N GLN A 65 1.74 19.59 -1.62
CA GLN A 65 1.61 19.53 -3.07
C GLN A 65 2.18 18.24 -3.66
N PHE A 66 2.67 17.32 -2.82
CA PHE A 66 3.11 16.02 -3.27
C PHE A 66 1.92 15.07 -3.47
N ARG A 67 1.98 14.26 -4.53
CA ARG A 67 1.03 13.15 -4.77
C ARG A 67 1.80 11.85 -4.93
N PHE A 68 1.59 10.94 -3.98
CA PHE A 68 2.19 9.62 -4.01
C PHE A 68 1.55 8.74 -5.10
N LEU A 69 2.40 7.99 -5.79
CA LEU A 69 2.05 7.00 -6.82
C LEU A 69 2.52 5.58 -6.43
N GLY A 70 3.75 5.46 -5.89
CA GLY A 70 4.38 4.21 -5.48
C GLY A 70 5.37 3.63 -6.49
N SER A 71 4.91 3.03 -7.59
CA SER A 71 5.81 2.39 -8.58
C SER A 71 5.37 2.67 -10.01
N PRO A 72 6.31 2.88 -10.96
CA PRO A 72 7.78 2.77 -10.85
C PRO A 72 8.50 4.02 -10.29
N ILE A 73 7.74 5.06 -9.92
CA ILE A 73 8.20 6.30 -9.30
C ILE A 73 7.36 6.53 -8.04
N ASP A 74 7.98 6.97 -6.95
CA ASP A 74 7.28 7.18 -5.67
C ASP A 74 6.17 8.24 -5.75
N GLY A 75 6.37 9.34 -6.47
CA GLY A 75 5.30 10.33 -6.67
C GLY A 75 5.62 11.51 -7.57
N ILE A 76 4.69 12.46 -7.59
CA ILE A 76 4.75 13.72 -8.34
C ILE A 76 4.62 14.89 -7.38
N GLN A 77 5.54 15.84 -7.47
CA GLN A 77 5.46 17.14 -6.80
C GLN A 77 4.91 18.18 -7.78
N PHE A 78 3.91 18.94 -7.33
CA PHE A 78 3.34 20.06 -8.08
C PHE A 78 3.84 21.38 -7.51
N GLU A 79 4.59 22.13 -8.31
CA GLU A 79 5.00 23.50 -8.01
C GLU A 79 4.25 24.49 -8.91
N GLU A 80 4.37 25.78 -8.62
CA GLU A 80 3.74 26.83 -9.45
C GLU A 80 4.31 26.87 -10.88
N ASP A 81 5.58 26.53 -11.06
CA ASP A 81 6.33 26.65 -12.33
C ASP A 81 6.65 25.30 -13.00
N LYS A 82 6.48 24.17 -12.30
CA LYS A 82 6.90 22.85 -12.81
C LYS A 82 6.20 21.69 -12.11
N ILE A 83 6.26 20.54 -12.78
CA ILE A 83 5.84 19.25 -12.23
C ILE A 83 7.10 18.38 -12.12
N VAL A 84 7.38 17.85 -10.93
CA VAL A 84 8.60 17.07 -10.65
C VAL A 84 8.23 15.63 -10.35
N LEU A 85 8.80 14.68 -11.10
CA LEU A 85 8.76 13.26 -10.75
C LEU A 85 9.81 13.00 -9.68
N VAL A 86 9.39 12.43 -8.54
CA VAL A 86 10.25 12.21 -7.37
C VAL A 86 10.33 10.73 -7.04
N GLU A 87 11.54 10.26 -6.86
CA GLU A 87 11.87 8.94 -6.33
C GLU A 87 12.77 9.13 -5.10
N PHE A 88 12.37 8.54 -3.99
CA PHE A 88 13.14 8.51 -2.76
C PHE A 88 14.04 7.28 -2.74
N LYS A 89 15.31 7.50 -2.40
CA LYS A 89 16.31 6.46 -2.27
C LYS A 89 16.98 6.61 -0.92
N SER A 90 17.18 5.50 -0.22
CA SER A 90 18.17 5.47 0.84
C SER A 90 19.56 5.59 0.23
N SER A 91 20.52 6.13 0.99
CA SER A 91 21.83 6.60 0.50
C SER A 91 22.65 5.61 -0.34
N SER A 92 22.43 4.31 -0.22
CA SER A 92 23.12 3.27 -1.01
C SER A 92 22.29 2.69 -2.18
N SER A 93 21.02 3.05 -2.28
CA SER A 93 20.10 2.43 -3.24
C SER A 93 20.19 3.06 -4.63
N GLN A 94 20.37 2.21 -5.64
CA GLN A 94 20.50 2.63 -7.04
C GLN A 94 19.12 2.73 -7.72
N MET A 95 19.07 3.48 -8.82
CA MET A 95 17.90 3.52 -9.69
C MET A 95 17.72 2.19 -10.43
N SER A 96 16.50 1.68 -10.46
CA SER A 96 16.16 0.52 -11.29
C SER A 96 16.27 0.86 -12.78
N THR A 97 16.36 -0.15 -13.64
CA THR A 97 16.36 0.05 -15.10
C THR A 97 15.10 0.79 -15.58
N LYS A 98 13.94 0.53 -14.97
CA LYS A 98 12.70 1.25 -15.29
C LYS A 98 12.78 2.72 -14.88
N GLN A 99 13.28 3.02 -13.69
CA GLN A 99 13.45 4.39 -13.19
C GLN A 99 14.44 5.18 -14.05
N ARG A 100 15.56 4.57 -14.43
CA ARG A 100 16.53 5.18 -15.36
C ARG A 100 15.88 5.51 -16.68
N LYS A 101 15.06 4.60 -17.21
CA LYS A 101 14.36 4.84 -18.47
C LYS A 101 13.38 6.01 -18.38
N ILE A 102 12.67 6.13 -17.27
CA ILE A 102 11.74 7.25 -17.03
C ILE A 102 12.51 8.58 -16.95
N LYS A 103 13.62 8.62 -16.21
CA LYS A 103 14.50 9.79 -16.16
C LYS A 103 14.96 10.24 -17.54
N GLU A 104 15.39 9.30 -18.39
CA GLU A 104 15.77 9.60 -19.79
C GLU A 104 14.60 10.20 -20.59
N LEU A 105 13.38 9.68 -20.44
CA LEU A 105 12.20 10.22 -21.14
C LEU A 105 11.92 11.66 -20.71
N VAL A 106 12.01 11.95 -19.42
CA VAL A 106 11.83 13.31 -18.87
C VAL A 106 12.91 14.25 -19.38
N GLU A 107 14.18 13.84 -19.34
CA GLU A 107 15.32 14.64 -19.83
C GLU A 107 15.23 14.90 -21.34
N GLN A 108 14.59 14.00 -22.10
CA GLN A 108 14.32 14.14 -23.52
C GLN A 108 13.03 14.93 -23.83
N GLY A 109 12.31 15.44 -22.82
CA GLY A 109 11.05 16.18 -23.00
C GLY A 109 9.87 15.30 -23.44
N LYS A 110 9.96 13.98 -23.29
CA LYS A 110 8.91 13.01 -23.66
C LYS A 110 7.90 12.82 -22.53
N VAL A 111 7.31 13.92 -22.09
CA VAL A 111 6.28 13.96 -21.05
C VAL A 111 5.08 14.68 -21.63
N GLU A 112 3.92 14.02 -21.59
CA GLU A 112 2.69 14.49 -22.22
C GLU A 112 1.58 14.63 -21.17
N PHE A 113 0.72 15.64 -21.35
CA PHE A 113 -0.49 15.82 -20.56
C PHE A 113 -1.70 15.53 -21.45
N GLU A 114 -2.42 14.46 -21.13
CA GLU A 114 -3.57 14.00 -21.91
C GLU A 114 -4.84 14.02 -21.08
N LEU A 115 -5.90 14.61 -21.63
CA LEU A 115 -7.24 14.64 -21.01
C LEU A 115 -8.12 13.59 -21.68
N ILE A 116 -8.33 12.46 -21.00
CA ILE A 116 -9.20 11.38 -21.46
C ILE A 116 -10.55 11.50 -20.74
N ARG A 117 -11.63 11.69 -21.51
CA ARG A 117 -13.00 11.66 -20.98
C ARG A 117 -13.56 10.25 -21.16
N VAL A 118 -14.04 9.68 -20.06
CA VAL A 118 -14.80 8.42 -20.09
C VAL A 118 -16.27 8.80 -19.92
N GLY A 119 -17.10 8.40 -20.88
CA GLY A 119 -18.56 8.55 -20.84
C GLY A 119 -19.23 7.32 -20.24
#